data_AF-A0A195C8Y7-F1
#
_entry.id   AF-A0A195C8Y7-F1
#
_cell.length_a   1.000
_cell.length_b   1.000
_cell.length_c   1.000
_cell.angle_alpha   90.00
_cell.angle_beta   90.00
_cell.angle_gamma   90.00
#
_symmetry.space_group_name_H-M   'P 1'
#
loop_
_entity.id
_entity.type
_entity.pdbx_description
1 polymer ?
#
loop_
_entity_poly.entity_id
_entity_poly.type
_entity_poly.pdbx_seq_one_letter_code
_entity_poly.pdbx_strand_id
1 'polypeptide(L)'
;MVSLGIKVNVIYEWKYAEYEWENPKQKKCAIESGIYDPYDAVIHDIEKANDGRIFVSVPKILGPGIPATLAIVTNKTGPGGPLLRPYPNWNWYNSSCMCDNIISTYQVHVFMADSGGSGIVIYDSSKRRICRVESDYMKPTDSSFSIAGENFTYEGGIMDLYYAAVSGKEIYKINVKTLLNCPNKKKANKQTKLVVKMSSQTPELTSMGYSIFYGLTREMSILGTNVYKEFGNNTVRYLNL
;
A
#
# COMPACT_ATOMS: atom_id res chain seq x y z
N MET A 1 6.53 7.06 -39.79
CA MET A 1 6.11 6.47 -38.49
C MET A 1 7.08 5.35 -38.19
N VAL A 2 8.06 5.57 -37.31
CA VAL A 2 9.03 4.54 -36.92
C VAL A 2 8.45 3.79 -35.73
N SER A 3 8.05 2.54 -35.95
CA SER A 3 7.70 1.63 -34.86
C SER A 3 8.99 1.19 -34.17
N LEU A 4 9.21 1.68 -32.95
CA LEU A 4 10.20 1.12 -32.04
C LEU A 4 9.63 -0.19 -31.48
N GLY A 5 9.73 -1.27 -32.26
CA GLY A 5 9.36 -2.61 -31.83
C GLY A 5 10.36 -3.15 -30.81
N ILE A 6 10.26 -2.70 -29.55
CA ILE A 6 11.01 -3.30 -28.44
C ILE A 6 10.49 -4.74 -28.29
N LYS A 7 11.36 -5.71 -28.56
CA LYS A 7 11.07 -7.13 -28.38
C LYS A 7 11.16 -7.44 -26.88
N VAL A 8 10.01 -7.51 -26.21
CA VAL A 8 9.94 -7.83 -24.78
C VAL A 8 10.08 -9.34 -24.60
N ASN A 9 10.88 -9.76 -23.61
CA ASN A 9 10.98 -11.16 -23.22
C ASN A 9 9.90 -11.46 -22.15
N VAL A 10 8.92 -12.31 -22.49
CA VAL A 10 7.86 -12.69 -21.56
C VAL A 10 8.41 -13.73 -20.58
N ILE A 11 8.46 -13.38 -19.29
CA ILE A 11 9.01 -14.24 -18.23
C ILE A 11 7.93 -15.17 -17.66
N TYR A 12 6.71 -14.66 -17.48
CA TYR A 12 5.55 -15.42 -17.03
C TYR A 12 4.30 -14.94 -17.79
N GLU A 13 3.39 -15.87 -18.07
CA GLU A 13 2.15 -15.61 -18.79
C GLU A 13 1.00 -16.37 -18.13
N TRP A 14 -0.16 -15.72 -18.02
CA TRP A 14 -1.39 -16.29 -17.47
C TRP A 14 -2.55 -16.12 -18.45
N LYS A 15 -3.35 -17.18 -18.62
CA LYS A 15 -4.70 -17.13 -19.19
C LYS A 15 -5.72 -16.67 -18.15
N TYR A 16 -5.54 -17.10 -16.91
CA TYR A 16 -6.28 -16.68 -15.71
C TYR A 16 -5.43 -17.04 -14.49
N ALA A 17 -5.60 -16.30 -13.39
CA ALA A 17 -4.84 -16.57 -12.17
C ALA A 17 -5.45 -17.73 -11.38
N GLU A 18 -4.61 -18.66 -10.95
CA GLU A 18 -5.00 -19.79 -10.12
C GLU A 18 -4.09 -19.89 -8.89
N TYR A 19 -4.67 -20.28 -7.76
CA TYR A 19 -3.93 -20.45 -6.51
C TYR A 19 -3.45 -21.89 -6.31
N GLU A 20 -2.34 -22.04 -5.60
CA GLU A 20 -1.92 -23.31 -5.04
C GLU A 20 -2.80 -23.65 -3.83
N TRP A 21 -3.73 -24.58 -4.00
CA TRP A 21 -4.63 -25.05 -2.95
C TRP A 21 -3.98 -26.13 -2.08
N GLU A 22 -4.28 -26.16 -0.79
CA GLU A 22 -3.83 -27.18 0.17
C GLU A 22 -4.32 -28.58 -0.22
N ASN A 23 -5.54 -28.66 -0.74
CA ASN A 23 -6.16 -29.88 -1.22
C ASN A 23 -7.32 -29.59 -2.19
N PRO A 24 -7.78 -30.58 -2.99
CA PRO A 24 -8.87 -30.39 -3.94
C PRO A 24 -10.21 -29.97 -3.30
N LYS A 25 -10.46 -30.36 -2.04
CA LYS A 25 -11.69 -29.99 -1.31
C LYS A 25 -11.73 -28.50 -1.00
N GLN A 26 -10.58 -27.90 -0.66
CA GLN A 26 -10.45 -26.45 -0.45
C GLN A 26 -10.82 -25.67 -1.72
N LYS A 27 -10.23 -26.06 -2.87
CA LYS A 27 -10.55 -25.46 -4.17
C LYS A 27 -12.03 -25.56 -4.49
N LYS A 28 -12.61 -26.76 -4.33
CA LYS A 28 -14.04 -27.00 -4.61
C LYS A 28 -14.94 -26.13 -3.74
N CYS A 29 -14.70 -26.06 -2.43
CA CYS A 29 -15.49 -25.20 -1.53
C CYS A 29 -15.34 -23.73 -1.88
N ALA A 30 -14.14 -23.28 -2.27
CA ALA A 30 -13.91 -21.89 -2.65
C ALA A 30 -14.69 -21.48 -3.91
N ILE A 31 -14.79 -22.37 -4.89
CA ILE A 31 -15.63 -22.17 -6.08
C ILE A 31 -17.11 -22.19 -5.69
N GLU A 32 -17.56 -23.20 -4.94
CA GLU A 32 -18.97 -23.37 -4.57
C GLU A 32 -19.50 -22.24 -3.67
N SER A 33 -18.64 -21.64 -2.83
CA SER A 33 -19.00 -20.51 -1.98
C SER A 33 -18.85 -19.14 -2.66
N GLY A 34 -18.37 -19.10 -3.92
CA GLY A 34 -18.19 -17.86 -4.68
C GLY A 34 -17.03 -16.97 -4.20
N ILE A 35 -16.15 -17.48 -3.34
CA ILE A 35 -14.95 -16.76 -2.87
C ILE A 35 -13.75 -16.94 -3.80
N TYR A 36 -13.87 -17.83 -4.80
CA TYR A 36 -12.90 -18.01 -5.86
C TYR A 36 -13.58 -18.14 -7.22
N ASP A 37 -13.31 -17.18 -8.09
CA ASP A 37 -13.58 -17.22 -9.52
C ASP A 37 -12.28 -16.83 -10.25
N PRO A 38 -11.69 -17.72 -11.08
CA PRO A 38 -10.48 -17.39 -11.83
C PRO A 38 -10.64 -16.22 -12.79
N TYR A 39 -11.87 -15.90 -13.22
CA TYR A 39 -12.14 -14.79 -14.14
C TYR A 39 -12.26 -13.43 -13.44
N ASP A 40 -12.43 -13.41 -12.12
CA ASP A 40 -12.38 -12.17 -11.33
C ASP A 40 -10.94 -11.69 -11.08
N ALA A 41 -9.94 -12.55 -11.34
CA ALA A 41 -8.57 -12.33 -10.93
C ALA A 41 -7.80 -11.41 -11.87
N VAL A 42 -7.68 -10.15 -11.46
CA VAL A 42 -6.85 -9.15 -12.11
C VAL A 42 -5.56 -8.98 -11.30
N ILE A 43 -4.41 -9.29 -11.90
CA ILE A 43 -3.11 -8.98 -11.30
C ILE A 43 -2.87 -7.48 -11.44
N HIS A 44 -2.78 -6.78 -10.30
CA HIS A 44 -2.68 -5.32 -10.26
C HIS A 44 -1.25 -4.83 -10.09
N ASP A 45 -0.45 -5.48 -9.25
CA ASP A 45 0.93 -5.06 -8.96
C ASP A 45 1.86 -6.27 -8.83
N ILE A 46 3.14 -6.08 -9.18
CA ILE A 46 4.18 -7.11 -9.19
C ILE A 46 5.47 -6.52 -8.62
N GLU A 47 5.99 -7.11 -7.54
CA GLU A 47 7.24 -6.69 -6.90
C GLU A 47 8.21 -7.86 -6.76
N LYS A 48 9.47 -7.69 -7.14
CA LYS A 48 10.51 -8.71 -6.94
C LYS A 48 11.30 -8.40 -5.67
N ALA A 49 11.20 -9.28 -4.67
CA ALA A 49 12.00 -9.16 -3.46
C ALA A 49 13.48 -9.54 -3.69
N ASN A 50 14.35 -9.05 -2.80
CA ASN A 50 15.80 -9.30 -2.84
C ASN A 50 16.18 -10.79 -2.79
N ASP A 51 15.33 -11.63 -2.22
CA ASP A 51 15.52 -13.09 -2.17
C ASP A 51 15.03 -13.82 -3.43
N GLY A 52 14.59 -13.08 -4.45
CA GLY A 52 14.16 -13.59 -5.75
C GLY A 52 12.68 -13.94 -5.84
N ARG A 53 11.91 -13.86 -4.75
CA ARG A 53 10.46 -14.07 -4.80
C ARG A 53 9.78 -12.94 -5.57
N ILE A 54 8.75 -13.29 -6.32
CA ILE A 54 7.90 -12.33 -7.05
C ILE A 54 6.57 -12.28 -6.32
N PHE A 55 6.28 -11.14 -5.72
CA PHE A 55 5.01 -10.84 -5.08
C PHE A 55 4.04 -10.31 -6.12
N VAL A 56 2.79 -10.72 -6.01
CA VAL A 56 1.69 -10.22 -6.83
C VAL A 56 0.54 -9.77 -5.94
N SER A 57 -0.08 -8.65 -6.30
CA SER A 57 -1.35 -8.24 -5.70
C SER A 57 -2.50 -8.57 -6.65
N VAL A 58 -3.55 -9.17 -6.09
CA VAL A 58 -4.78 -9.53 -6.80
C VAL A 58 -5.95 -8.92 -6.01
N PRO A 59 -6.30 -7.65 -6.24
CA PRO A 59 -7.35 -6.98 -5.48
C PRO A 59 -8.76 -7.50 -5.85
N LYS A 60 -9.68 -7.44 -4.89
CA LYS A 60 -11.11 -7.79 -5.06
C LYS A 60 -11.88 -6.67 -5.78
N ILE A 61 -11.54 -6.40 -7.04
CA ILE A 61 -12.16 -5.30 -7.80
C ILE A 61 -13.43 -5.76 -8.51
N LEU A 62 -13.41 -6.95 -9.12
CA LEU A 62 -14.53 -7.45 -9.93
C LEU A 62 -15.59 -8.22 -9.13
N GLY A 63 -15.25 -8.68 -7.93
CA GLY A 63 -16.15 -9.47 -7.11
C GLY A 63 -15.47 -10.11 -5.90
N PRO A 64 -16.21 -10.94 -5.14
CA PRO A 64 -15.67 -11.69 -4.01
C PRO A 64 -14.76 -12.85 -4.43
N GLY A 65 -14.65 -13.16 -5.72
CA GLY A 65 -13.95 -14.31 -6.31
C GLY A 65 -12.43 -14.35 -6.14
N ILE A 66 -11.86 -13.54 -5.24
CA ILE A 66 -10.43 -13.56 -4.93
C ILE A 66 -10.17 -14.06 -3.51
N PRO A 67 -9.66 -15.28 -3.35
CA PRO A 67 -9.50 -15.89 -2.03
C PRO A 67 -8.26 -15.33 -1.29
N ALA A 68 -7.24 -14.85 -2.01
CA ALA A 68 -6.05 -14.25 -1.42
C ALA A 68 -5.53 -13.07 -2.23
N THR A 69 -5.47 -11.88 -1.63
CA THR A 69 -5.14 -10.65 -2.36
C THR A 69 -3.64 -10.38 -2.48
N LEU A 70 -2.81 -11.08 -1.72
CA LEU A 70 -1.35 -11.03 -1.80
C LEU A 70 -0.81 -12.46 -1.92
N ALA A 71 -0.02 -12.69 -2.96
CA ALA A 71 0.57 -14.00 -3.23
C ALA A 71 1.98 -13.86 -3.78
N ILE A 72 2.67 -15.00 -3.89
CA ILE A 72 3.92 -15.11 -4.64
C ILE A 72 3.72 -16.01 -5.86
N VAL A 73 4.41 -15.70 -6.94
CA VAL A 73 4.48 -16.58 -8.12
C VAL A 73 5.30 -17.82 -7.75
N THR A 74 4.76 -18.99 -8.03
CA THR A 74 5.45 -20.26 -7.80
C THR A 74 6.04 -20.82 -9.10
N ASN A 75 6.88 -21.85 -8.96
CA ASN A 75 7.37 -22.65 -10.09
C ASN A 75 6.40 -23.76 -10.53
N LYS A 76 5.24 -23.91 -9.87
CA LYS A 76 4.20 -24.86 -10.28
C LYS A 76 3.34 -24.23 -11.36
N THR A 77 2.85 -25.03 -12.30
CA THR A 77 2.02 -24.54 -13.41
C THR A 77 0.68 -25.28 -13.42
N GLY A 78 -0.40 -24.52 -13.52
CA GLY A 78 -1.74 -25.02 -13.76
C GLY A 78 -2.20 -24.73 -15.20
N PRO A 79 -3.45 -25.07 -15.54
CA PRO A 79 -3.99 -24.85 -16.88
C PRO A 79 -4.03 -23.35 -17.29
N GLY A 80 -4.08 -22.45 -16.29
CA GLY A 80 -4.08 -21.00 -16.47
C GLY A 80 -2.69 -20.35 -16.51
N GLY A 81 -1.60 -21.06 -16.18
CA GLY A 81 -0.26 -20.48 -16.04
C GLY A 81 0.41 -20.83 -14.70
N PRO A 82 1.48 -20.13 -14.30
CA PRO A 82 2.12 -20.33 -13.00
C PRO A 82 1.14 -20.18 -11.83
N LEU A 83 1.20 -21.04 -10.82
CA LEU A 83 0.30 -20.96 -9.67
C LEU A 83 0.75 -19.87 -8.70
N LEU A 84 -0.23 -19.20 -8.08
CA LEU A 84 -0.03 -18.22 -7.03
C LEU A 84 -0.11 -18.89 -5.67
N ARG A 85 0.89 -18.71 -4.82
CA ARG A 85 0.83 -19.16 -3.42
C ARG A 85 0.46 -17.96 -2.54
N PRO A 86 -0.66 -18.01 -1.81
CA PRO A 86 -1.01 -16.95 -0.88
C PRO A 86 0.13 -16.67 0.09
N TYR A 87 0.40 -15.40 0.33
CA TYR A 87 1.50 -14.99 1.18
C TYR A 87 0.99 -14.37 2.48
N PRO A 88 1.53 -14.75 3.65
CA PRO A 88 2.53 -15.81 3.88
C PRO A 88 2.06 -17.24 3.61
N ASN A 89 0.76 -17.52 3.80
CA ASN A 89 0.11 -18.81 3.54
C ASN A 89 -1.42 -18.67 3.69
N TRP A 90 -2.18 -19.74 3.42
CA TRP A 90 -3.65 -19.76 3.52
C TRP A 90 -4.20 -19.39 4.90
N ASN A 91 -3.46 -19.57 6.00
CA ASN A 91 -3.93 -19.21 7.35
C ASN A 91 -4.18 -17.70 7.51
N TRP A 92 -3.66 -16.87 6.60
CA TRP A 92 -3.90 -15.43 6.57
C TRP A 92 -5.18 -15.03 5.83
N TYR A 93 -5.79 -15.98 5.11
CA TYR A 93 -6.92 -15.74 4.24
C TYR A 93 -8.12 -16.54 4.74
N ASN A 94 -9.01 -15.85 5.45
CA ASN A 94 -10.16 -16.46 6.08
C ASN A 94 -11.26 -16.73 5.05
N SER A 95 -11.76 -17.96 5.02
CA SER A 95 -13.08 -18.22 4.47
C SER A 95 -13.80 -19.29 5.28
N SER A 96 -15.08 -19.03 5.54
CA SER A 96 -16.04 -19.78 6.35
C SER A 96 -16.35 -21.21 5.86
N CYS A 97 -15.58 -21.72 4.90
CA CYS A 97 -15.56 -23.10 4.41
C CYS A 97 -14.62 -24.02 5.22
N MET A 98 -13.87 -23.46 6.19
CA MET A 98 -12.96 -24.19 7.07
C MET A 98 -13.57 -24.23 8.47
N CYS A 99 -14.12 -25.39 8.88
CA CYS A 99 -14.74 -25.57 10.20
C CYS A 99 -13.72 -25.33 11.34
N ASP A 100 -14.15 -24.52 12.31
CA ASP A 100 -13.67 -24.32 13.67
C ASP A 100 -12.16 -24.48 13.96
N ASN A 101 -11.47 -23.35 14.11
CA ASN A 101 -10.99 -22.87 15.41
C ASN A 101 -10.24 -21.52 15.26
N ILE A 102 -10.46 -20.61 16.20
CA ILE A 102 -9.56 -19.48 16.44
C ILE A 102 -8.29 -20.04 17.09
N ILE A 103 -7.11 -19.72 16.53
CA ILE A 103 -5.99 -19.01 17.18
C ILE A 103 -4.97 -18.70 16.07
N SER A 104 -4.86 -17.43 15.67
CA SER A 104 -3.68 -16.91 14.95
C SER A 104 -2.98 -15.91 15.87
N THR A 105 -1.68 -16.14 16.05
CA THR A 105 -0.77 -15.39 16.93
C THR A 105 0.00 -14.28 16.22
N TYR A 106 -0.45 -13.80 15.04
CA TYR A 106 0.17 -12.66 14.37
C TYR A 106 -0.68 -11.39 14.42
N GLN A 107 -0.11 -10.37 15.06
CA GLN A 107 -0.61 -8.99 15.11
C GLN A 107 -0.60 -8.36 13.71
N VAL A 108 -1.76 -8.13 13.12
CA VAL A 108 -1.94 -7.36 11.88
C VAL A 108 -2.37 -5.95 12.25
N HIS A 109 -1.65 -4.97 11.72
CA HIS A 109 -1.95 -3.56 11.88
C HIS A 109 -2.21 -2.94 10.51
N VAL A 110 -3.41 -2.43 10.30
CA VAL A 110 -3.78 -1.73 9.05
C VAL A 110 -3.89 -0.24 9.35
N PHE A 111 -3.24 0.58 8.52
CA PHE A 111 -3.31 2.04 8.57
C PHE A 111 -3.97 2.53 7.29
N MET A 112 -5.08 3.25 7.41
CA MET A 112 -5.81 3.81 6.28
C MET A 112 -5.89 5.32 6.46
N ALA A 113 -5.56 6.05 5.42
CA ALA A 113 -5.83 7.48 5.37
C ALA A 113 -7.34 7.72 5.25
N ASP A 114 -7.87 8.61 6.09
CA ASP A 114 -9.22 9.12 5.91
C ASP A 114 -9.17 10.31 4.95
N SER A 115 -9.39 10.04 3.66
CA SER A 115 -9.32 11.05 2.60
C SER A 115 -10.45 12.08 2.68
N GLY A 116 -11.60 11.74 3.28
CA GLY A 116 -12.69 12.69 3.56
C GLY A 116 -12.54 13.44 4.89
N GLY A 117 -11.50 13.10 5.67
CA GLY A 117 -11.17 13.72 6.94
C GLY A 117 -9.70 14.10 7.02
N SER A 118 -9.19 14.21 8.24
CA SER A 118 -7.79 14.59 8.51
C SER A 118 -7.20 13.70 9.59
N GLY A 119 -7.38 12.39 9.42
CA GLY A 119 -6.99 11.39 10.41
C GLY A 119 -6.49 10.09 9.76
N ILE A 120 -5.89 9.24 10.58
CA ILE A 120 -5.48 7.88 10.22
C ILE A 120 -6.42 6.91 10.94
N VAL A 121 -7.09 6.05 10.19
CA VAL A 121 -7.83 4.92 10.72
C VAL A 121 -6.86 3.76 10.94
N ILE A 122 -6.92 3.17 12.12
CA ILE A 122 -6.02 2.11 12.55
C ILE A 122 -6.86 0.92 12.95
N TYR A 123 -6.58 -0.23 12.37
CA TYR A 123 -7.12 -1.51 12.79
C TYR A 123 -6.01 -2.38 13.38
N ASP A 124 -6.18 -2.80 14.63
CA ASP A 124 -5.31 -3.71 15.36
C ASP A 124 -6.03 -5.06 15.50
N SER A 125 -5.58 -6.08 14.75
CA SER A 125 -6.22 -7.40 14.75
C SER A 125 -6.04 -8.14 16.08
N SER A 126 -4.96 -7.87 16.81
CA SER A 126 -4.70 -8.54 18.09
C SER A 126 -5.63 -8.09 19.20
N LYS A 127 -6.05 -6.82 19.14
CA LYS A 127 -7.03 -6.25 20.05
C LYS A 127 -8.43 -6.22 19.46
N ARG A 128 -8.59 -6.66 18.20
CA ARG A 128 -9.82 -6.52 17.39
C ARG A 128 -10.41 -5.11 17.50
N ARG A 129 -9.53 -4.11 17.44
CA ARG A 129 -9.88 -2.72 17.74
C ARG A 129 -9.65 -1.84 16.52
N ILE A 130 -10.64 -1.02 16.21
CA ILE A 130 -10.53 0.08 15.26
C ILE A 130 -10.51 1.41 16.00
N CYS A 131 -9.69 2.35 15.54
CA CYS A 131 -9.73 3.71 16.04
C CYS A 131 -9.27 4.70 14.96
N ARG A 132 -9.73 5.94 15.09
CA ARG A 132 -9.29 7.06 14.27
C ARG A 132 -8.38 7.94 15.11
N VAL A 133 -7.18 8.20 14.61
CA VAL A 133 -6.22 9.12 15.21
C VAL A 133 -6.20 10.40 14.40
N GLU A 134 -6.39 11.51 15.08
CA GLU A 134 -6.34 12.84 14.49
C GLU A 134 -5.18 13.64 15.05
N SER A 135 -4.66 14.55 14.25
CA SER A 135 -3.64 15.51 14.65
C SER A 135 -3.82 16.80 13.86
N ASP A 136 -3.45 17.94 14.45
CA ASP A 136 -3.49 19.22 13.73
C ASP A 136 -2.54 19.23 12.52
N TYR A 137 -1.47 18.43 12.54
CA TYR A 137 -0.53 18.28 11.42
C TYR A 137 -1.08 17.45 10.26
N MET A 138 -2.26 16.85 10.43
CA MET A 138 -2.95 16.08 9.39
C MET A 138 -3.93 16.96 8.60
N LYS A 139 -4.15 18.18 9.07
CA LYS A 139 -4.93 19.20 8.37
C LYS A 139 -3.98 20.09 7.59
N PRO A 140 -4.27 20.34 6.30
CA PRO A 140 -3.51 21.33 5.58
C PRO A 140 -3.75 22.73 6.17
N THR A 141 -2.69 23.55 6.22
CA THR A 141 -2.80 24.97 6.61
C THR A 141 -3.38 25.85 5.50
N ASP A 142 -3.32 25.37 4.26
CA ASP A 142 -3.87 26.00 3.06
C ASP A 142 -4.52 24.89 2.21
N SER A 143 -5.80 25.02 1.85
CA SER A 143 -6.54 24.03 1.06
C SER A 143 -6.36 24.20 -0.45
N SER A 144 -5.67 25.26 -0.88
CA SER A 144 -5.36 25.49 -2.30
C SER A 144 -4.07 24.79 -2.69
N PHE A 145 -4.08 24.03 -3.78
CA PHE A 145 -2.90 23.45 -4.41
C PHE A 145 -2.78 23.88 -5.86
N SER A 146 -1.55 24.14 -6.32
CA SER A 146 -1.30 24.65 -7.66
C SER A 146 -0.57 23.64 -8.53
N ILE A 147 -1.07 23.45 -9.76
CA ILE A 147 -0.46 22.65 -10.82
C ILE A 147 -0.36 23.55 -12.05
N ALA A 148 0.84 23.71 -12.60
CA ALA A 148 1.10 24.55 -13.77
C ALA A 148 0.58 26.00 -13.68
N GLY A 149 0.44 26.55 -12.48
CA GLY A 149 -0.06 27.93 -12.25
C GLY A 149 -1.57 28.02 -12.08
N GLU A 150 -2.31 26.95 -12.32
CA GLU A 150 -3.75 26.84 -12.02
C GLU A 150 -3.93 26.40 -10.56
N ASN A 151 -4.94 26.95 -9.88
CA ASN A 151 -5.22 26.66 -8.47
C ASN A 151 -6.46 25.77 -8.33
N PHE A 152 -6.33 24.76 -7.49
CA PHE A 152 -7.37 23.80 -7.16
C PHE A 152 -7.57 23.77 -5.65
N THR A 153 -8.80 23.57 -5.18
CA THR A 153 -9.07 23.41 -3.74
C THR A 153 -9.27 21.93 -3.44
N TYR A 154 -8.48 21.38 -2.53
CA TYR A 154 -8.64 20.00 -2.07
C TYR A 154 -8.50 19.91 -0.56
N GLU A 155 -9.60 19.49 0.08
CA GLU A 155 -9.63 19.15 1.50
C GLU A 155 -9.56 17.63 1.62
N GLY A 156 -8.35 17.08 1.64
CA GLY A 156 -8.17 15.64 1.83
C GLY A 156 -6.86 15.27 2.51
N GLY A 157 -6.90 14.09 3.14
CA GLY A 157 -5.94 13.64 4.13
C GLY A 157 -4.71 12.89 3.61
N ILE A 158 -3.85 12.62 4.59
CA ILE A 158 -2.59 11.86 4.69
C ILE A 158 -2.32 10.79 3.61
N MET A 159 -1.05 10.63 3.23
CA MET A 159 -0.52 9.44 2.54
C MET A 159 0.59 8.79 3.39
N ASP A 160 0.56 7.46 3.61
CA ASP A 160 1.63 6.61 4.21
C ASP A 160 2.04 6.84 5.71
N LEU A 161 2.95 6.00 6.25
CA LEU A 161 3.47 6.04 7.64
C LEU A 161 4.27 7.32 7.95
N TYR A 162 4.97 7.81 6.93
CA TYR A 162 5.31 9.22 6.80
C TYR A 162 4.15 9.87 6.11
N TYR A 163 3.65 10.98 6.64
CA TYR A 163 2.47 11.61 6.06
C TYR A 163 2.66 13.10 5.80
N ALA A 164 2.09 13.55 4.70
CA ALA A 164 1.86 14.95 4.40
C ALA A 164 0.34 15.16 4.23
N ALA A 165 -0.14 16.32 4.65
CA ALA A 165 -1.43 16.80 4.14
C ALA A 165 -1.27 17.09 2.64
N VAL A 166 -2.28 16.78 1.82
CA VAL A 166 -2.17 16.79 0.34
C VAL A 166 -1.82 18.17 -0.24
N SER A 167 -2.18 19.26 0.46
CA SER A 167 -1.77 20.63 0.12
C SER A 167 -0.72 21.23 1.08
N GLY A 168 -0.13 20.39 1.93
CA GLY A 168 0.93 20.75 2.86
C GLY A 168 2.32 20.78 2.22
N LYS A 169 3.23 21.55 2.82
CA LYS A 169 4.66 21.64 2.43
C LYS A 169 5.57 20.94 3.44
N GLU A 170 4.99 20.11 4.31
CA GLU A 170 5.70 19.47 5.40
C GLU A 170 5.34 17.99 5.47
N ILE A 171 6.35 17.12 5.57
CA ILE A 171 6.19 15.69 5.79
C ILE A 171 6.46 15.41 7.26
N TYR A 172 5.54 14.70 7.90
CA TYR A 172 5.58 14.34 9.31
C TYR A 172 5.68 12.82 9.50
N LYS A 173 6.03 12.43 10.72
CA LYS A 173 6.01 11.04 11.18
C LYS A 173 5.47 10.97 12.59
N ILE A 174 4.72 9.91 12.87
CA ILE A 174 4.36 9.51 14.22
C ILE A 174 4.76 8.04 14.42
N ASN A 175 5.16 7.70 15.65
CA ASN A 175 5.60 6.34 15.94
C ASN A 175 4.41 5.36 15.83
N VAL A 176 4.62 4.24 15.14
CA VAL A 176 3.62 3.15 15.02
C VAL A 176 3.10 2.70 16.39
N LYS A 177 3.98 2.48 17.38
CA LYS A 177 3.56 2.10 18.75
C LYS A 177 2.65 3.14 19.39
N THR A 178 2.86 4.43 19.08
CA THR A 178 1.96 5.49 19.53
C THR A 178 0.62 5.34 18.84
N LEU A 179 0.58 5.24 17.51
CA LEU A 179 -0.65 5.05 16.72
C LEU A 179 -1.47 3.85 17.21
N LEU A 180 -0.84 2.69 17.39
CA LEU A 180 -1.50 1.46 17.84
C LEU A 180 -2.17 1.57 19.21
N ASN A 181 -1.80 2.58 20.01
CA ASN A 181 -2.44 2.87 21.29
C ASN A 181 -3.64 3.81 21.16
N CYS A 182 -4.02 4.23 19.96
CA CYS A 182 -5.15 5.12 19.67
C CYS A 182 -5.10 6.40 20.52
N PRO A 183 -4.04 7.22 20.39
CA PRO A 183 -3.88 8.43 21.18
C PRO A 183 -5.00 9.41 20.86
N ASN A 184 -5.42 10.16 21.88
CA ASN A 184 -6.20 11.37 21.64
C ASN A 184 -5.37 12.43 20.88
N LYS A 185 -6.05 13.41 20.30
CA LYS A 185 -5.45 14.47 19.48
C LYS A 185 -4.27 15.18 20.14
N LYS A 186 -4.40 15.55 21.43
CA LYS A 186 -3.34 16.21 22.21
C LYS A 186 -2.06 15.35 22.27
N LYS A 187 -2.21 14.05 22.51
CA LYS A 187 -1.08 13.10 22.57
C LYS A 187 -0.51 12.82 21.18
N ALA A 188 -1.35 12.73 20.15
CA ALA A 188 -0.92 12.57 18.77
C ALA A 188 -0.03 13.75 18.33
N ASN A 189 -0.50 14.99 18.53
CA ASN A 189 0.27 16.21 18.23
C ASN A 189 1.64 16.22 18.91
N LYS A 190 1.71 15.85 20.20
CA LYS A 190 2.99 15.82 20.94
C LYS A 190 3.98 14.78 20.39
N GLN A 191 3.49 13.73 19.74
CA GLN A 191 4.28 12.61 19.24
C GLN A 191 4.59 12.70 17.75
N THR A 192 3.87 13.56 17.03
CA THR A 192 4.17 13.91 15.65
C THR A 192 5.48 14.69 15.57
N LYS A 193 6.33 14.31 14.63
CA LYS A 193 7.61 14.96 14.35
C LYS A 193 7.67 15.38 12.90
N LEU A 194 8.11 16.61 12.66
CA LEU A 194 8.47 17.09 11.33
C LEU A 194 9.72 16.34 10.83
N VAL A 195 9.71 15.93 9.56
CA VAL A 195 10.79 15.16 8.93
C VAL A 195 11.40 15.94 7.77
N VAL A 196 10.57 16.48 6.88
CA VAL A 196 11.02 17.23 5.69
C VAL A 196 10.18 18.49 5.53
N LYS A 197 10.84 19.60 5.18
CA LYS A 197 10.18 20.81 4.65
C LYS A 197 10.42 20.86 3.14
N MET A 198 9.34 20.98 2.38
CA MET A 198 9.34 20.94 0.92
C MET A 198 9.23 22.35 0.34
N SER A 199 9.76 22.56 -0.87
CA SER A 199 9.62 23.83 -1.60
C SER A 199 8.22 24.01 -2.20
N SER A 200 7.55 22.92 -2.58
CA SER A 200 6.15 22.90 -3.05
C SER A 200 5.33 21.79 -2.37
N GLN A 201 4.08 21.68 -2.80
CA GLN A 201 3.13 20.66 -2.36
C GLN A 201 3.47 19.31 -2.99
N THR A 202 3.04 18.23 -2.33
CA THR A 202 3.30 16.85 -2.75
C THR A 202 1.99 16.14 -3.07
N PRO A 203 1.76 15.73 -4.33
CA PRO A 203 0.58 14.97 -4.69
C PRO A 203 0.71 13.48 -4.32
N GLU A 204 1.93 12.92 -4.40
CA GLU A 204 2.20 11.54 -3.98
C GLU A 204 3.41 11.45 -3.04
N LEU A 205 3.36 10.49 -2.12
CA LEU A 205 4.40 10.19 -1.15
C LEU A 205 4.53 8.67 -0.97
N THR A 206 5.75 8.16 -0.99
CA THR A 206 6.04 6.75 -0.65
C THR A 206 7.36 6.64 0.11
N SER A 207 7.55 5.55 0.83
CA SER A 207 8.76 5.29 1.61
C SER A 207 9.30 3.87 1.41
N MET A 208 10.62 3.77 1.30
CA MET A 208 11.32 2.48 1.21
C MET A 208 12.56 2.52 2.09
N GLY A 209 12.59 1.67 3.12
CA GLY A 209 13.69 1.64 4.09
C GLY A 209 13.85 2.99 4.81
N TYR A 210 15.02 3.61 4.64
CA TYR A 210 15.32 4.95 5.18
C TYR A 210 15.18 6.07 4.14
N SER A 211 14.50 5.82 3.03
CA SER A 211 14.28 6.82 2.00
C SER A 211 12.82 7.17 1.88
N ILE A 212 12.54 8.45 1.69
CA ILE A 212 11.23 8.98 1.33
C ILE A 212 11.32 9.51 -0.10
N PHE A 213 10.37 9.11 -0.94
CA PHE A 213 10.19 9.63 -2.29
C PHE A 213 8.89 10.41 -2.35
N TYR A 214 8.94 11.60 -2.92
CA TYR A 214 7.78 12.50 -3.00
C TYR A 214 7.82 13.34 -4.28
N GLY A 215 6.64 13.56 -4.85
CA GLY A 215 6.46 14.45 -6.00
C GLY A 215 6.39 15.91 -5.56
N LEU A 216 6.81 16.83 -6.41
CA LEU A 216 6.63 18.27 -6.21
C LEU A 216 5.80 18.83 -7.36
N THR A 217 4.61 19.35 -7.04
CA THR A 217 3.64 19.84 -8.04
C THR A 217 4.18 21.01 -8.87
N ARG A 218 4.95 21.91 -8.27
CA ARG A 218 5.39 23.14 -8.95
C ARG A 218 6.62 22.89 -9.82
N GLU A 219 7.55 22.10 -9.32
CA GLU A 219 8.78 21.73 -10.00
C GLU A 219 8.59 20.57 -10.99
N MET A 220 7.42 19.89 -10.97
CA MET A 220 7.11 18.72 -11.78
C MET A 220 8.23 17.67 -11.67
N SER A 221 8.66 17.38 -10.45
CA SER A 221 9.83 16.54 -10.18
C SER A 221 9.59 15.56 -9.05
N ILE A 222 10.31 14.45 -9.05
CA ILE A 222 10.32 13.47 -7.96
C ILE A 222 11.64 13.61 -7.21
N LEU A 223 11.54 13.76 -5.89
CA LEU A 223 12.68 13.88 -5.00
C LEU A 223 12.78 12.64 -4.13
N GLY A 224 14.01 12.17 -3.92
CA GLY A 224 14.35 11.18 -2.90
C GLY A 224 15.14 11.86 -1.78
N THR A 225 14.73 11.64 -0.53
CA THR A 225 15.48 12.08 0.66
C THR A 225 15.73 10.89 1.58
N ASN A 226 16.99 10.70 1.95
CA ASN A 226 17.36 9.78 3.01
C ASN A 226 17.04 10.43 4.38
N VAL A 227 16.24 9.75 5.19
CA VAL A 227 15.85 10.17 6.53
C VAL A 227 16.73 9.59 7.64
N TYR A 228 17.73 8.78 7.28
CA TYR A 228 18.84 8.42 8.15
C TYR A 228 19.86 9.57 8.16
N LYS A 229 20.16 10.11 9.35
CA LYS A 229 21.13 11.19 9.50
C LYS A 229 22.55 10.64 9.35
N GLU A 230 23.15 10.88 8.18
CA GLU A 230 24.51 11.41 8.15
C GLU A 230 24.48 12.77 7.43
N PHE A 231 25.20 13.73 8.00
CA PHE A 231 25.24 15.13 7.57
C PHE A 231 25.78 15.24 6.14
N GLY A 232 24.94 15.66 5.20
CA GLY A 232 25.32 15.98 3.82
C GLY A 232 24.08 16.12 2.93
N ASN A 233 24.15 16.95 1.87
CA ASN A 233 23.06 17.22 0.93
C ASN A 233 22.55 15.92 0.25
N ASN A 234 21.60 15.22 0.89
CA ASN A 234 21.11 13.91 0.45
C ASN A 234 19.82 13.98 -0.38
N THR A 235 19.51 15.12 -0.99
CA THR A 235 18.36 15.25 -1.91
C THR A 235 18.81 14.83 -3.30
N VAL A 236 18.41 13.64 -3.72
CA VAL A 236 18.60 13.20 -5.11
C VAL A 236 17.39 13.68 -5.91
N ARG A 237 17.63 14.64 -6.82
CA ARG A 237 16.63 15.09 -7.80
C ARG A 237 16.76 14.25 -9.06
N TYR A 238 15.69 13.55 -9.43
CA TYR A 238 15.58 12.99 -10.76
C TYR A 238 14.85 14.01 -11.64
N LEU A 239 15.59 14.64 -12.54
CA LEU A 239 15.02 15.53 -13.56
C LEU A 239 14.83 14.70 -14.84
N ASN A 240 13.57 14.62 -15.27
CA ASN A 240 13.06 14.10 -16.55
C ASN A 240 13.31 12.62 -16.84
N LEU A 241 12.21 11.85 -16.85
CA LEU A 241 12.01 10.69 -17.74
C LEU A 241 11.33 11.19 -19.03
#